data_AF-A0A366XPH7-F1
#
_entry.id   AF-A0A366XPH7-F1
#
_cell.length_a   1.000
_cell.length_b   1.000
_cell.length_c   1.000
_cell.angle_alpha   90.00
_cell.angle_beta   90.00
_cell.angle_gamma   90.00
#
_symmetry.space_group_name_H-M   'P 1'
#
loop_
_entity.id
_entity.type
_entity.pdbx_description
1 polymer ?
#
loop_
_entity_poly.entity_id
_entity_poly.type
_entity_poly.pdbx_seq_one_letter_code
_entity_poly.pdbx_strand_id
1 'polypeptide(L)'
;MFKQRLAKKLLPLAVMSTVAFTSLTGNPVSVDAKEANKTPEIKNVILLIGDGMGPIYNSAYRSLKDDKSTPMMENTAFDDYLVGMQSVYSWDKEESIPDSAATATSMAAGIKTYNNAIAVDMNKQEVKTVLEQAKEDGKATGLVATSQVNHATPASFGAHDESRHNYNDIADDYYDELVNDEHKIDVILGGGTSYFEREDRNLADEFKQDGYSYVKTRDELLNDTNEQILGLFAPKGLDKMIDRPDTMPSLVEMTETAIERLNKDEDGFFLMVEGSQIDWAGHDNDVVAAMSEMEDFEQAFKAAIEFAKQDKHTLVITTADHSTGGMAMGRDGVYKWEPETLKQAKRTPDYMAAQIVNGADVEATLTENIGFKLTAEEIQSVKDAAAAEGATSVSIDDAIEKIFDLRSGTAWTTGGHTGEDVIVYAYGPQSQLFAGKIDNTDVGKHVFNILEENKTANDDKKEENNGNETEQKIGIFINGQLKIVNDHPMIKHGRTLLPVRSIFEELGSTVEWDQSTQTVTIVNGDTTLTLKVNSKVAMKNNAKMELEADPEVVKGKTMIPLRFIAEALGAEVKWDSKTNNIYITTK
;
A
#
# COMPACT_ATOMS: atom_id res chain seq x y z
N MET A 1 -46.95 -13.71 62.33
CA MET A 1 -47.72 -14.96 62.12
C MET A 1 -47.27 -15.52 60.77
N PHE A 2 -46.29 -16.41 60.65
CA PHE A 2 -46.27 -17.86 60.94
C PHE A 2 -47.43 -18.66 60.35
N LYS A 3 -47.17 -19.38 59.24
CA LYS A 3 -47.12 -20.86 59.10
C LYS A 3 -46.94 -21.18 57.58
N GLN A 4 -45.77 -21.58 57.08
CA GLN A 4 -45.08 -22.90 57.13
C GLN A 4 -45.91 -24.12 56.70
N ARG A 5 -45.38 -24.85 55.68
CA ARG A 5 -44.95 -26.27 55.65
C ARG A 5 -44.93 -26.75 54.18
N LEU A 6 -44.02 -27.58 53.64
CA LEU A 6 -42.88 -28.35 54.18
C LEU A 6 -41.95 -28.73 53.02
N ALA A 7 -40.66 -28.86 53.31
CA ALA A 7 -39.59 -29.32 52.43
C ALA A 7 -39.54 -30.86 52.26
N LYS A 8 -38.85 -31.32 51.21
CA LYS A 8 -37.97 -32.50 51.30
C LYS A 8 -36.62 -32.20 50.65
N LYS A 9 -35.58 -32.42 51.46
CA LYS A 9 -34.15 -32.31 51.19
C LYS A 9 -33.65 -33.50 50.36
N LEU A 10 -32.54 -33.31 49.65
CA LEU A 10 -31.37 -34.19 49.67
C LEU A 10 -30.12 -33.39 49.24
N LEU A 11 -29.05 -33.52 50.04
CA LEU A 11 -27.75 -32.85 49.91
C LEU A 11 -26.74 -33.75 49.14
N PRO A 12 -25.51 -33.29 48.83
CA PRO A 12 -24.73 -33.58 47.63
C PRO A 12 -23.69 -34.69 47.81
N LEU A 13 -23.16 -35.21 46.70
CA LEU A 13 -21.88 -35.90 46.67
C LEU A 13 -21.01 -35.37 45.52
N ALA A 14 -19.83 -34.88 45.86
CA ALA A 14 -18.72 -34.71 44.96
C ALA A 14 -18.23 -36.09 44.51
N VAL A 15 -17.99 -36.28 43.21
CA VAL A 15 -17.29 -37.45 42.66
C VAL A 15 -16.21 -36.94 41.73
N MET A 16 -14.96 -37.08 42.19
CA MET A 16 -13.78 -37.16 41.35
C MET A 16 -13.98 -38.27 40.31
N SER A 17 -13.82 -37.97 39.03
CA SER A 17 -13.65 -38.97 37.99
C SER A 17 -12.37 -38.71 37.22
N THR A 18 -11.34 -39.43 37.66
CA THR A 18 -10.20 -39.98 36.91
C THR A 18 -10.34 -39.93 35.39
N VAL A 19 -9.46 -39.18 34.72
CA VAL A 19 -9.16 -39.39 33.29
C VAL A 19 -8.29 -40.63 33.18
N ALA A 20 -8.89 -41.72 32.73
CA ALA A 20 -8.18 -42.94 32.41
C ALA A 20 -7.42 -42.77 31.08
N PHE A 21 -6.11 -43.00 31.12
CA PHE A 21 -5.28 -43.23 29.94
C PHE A 21 -5.76 -44.52 29.26
N THR A 22 -6.55 -44.40 28.20
CA THR A 22 -6.73 -45.49 27.23
C THR A 22 -5.68 -45.34 26.14
N SER A 23 -4.65 -46.19 26.24
CA SER A 23 -3.74 -46.54 25.15
C SER A 23 -4.53 -47.12 23.98
N LEU A 24 -4.75 -46.32 22.94
CA LEU A 24 -5.19 -46.81 21.63
C LEU A 24 -3.95 -46.95 20.75
N THR A 25 -3.55 -48.20 20.55
CA THR A 25 -2.66 -48.65 19.47
C THR A 25 -3.35 -48.39 18.13
N GLY A 26 -3.01 -47.27 17.48
CA GLY A 26 -3.32 -47.00 16.09
C GLY A 26 -2.07 -47.19 15.24
N ASN A 27 -2.19 -47.98 14.17
CA ASN A 27 -1.17 -48.09 13.12
C ASN A 27 -0.73 -46.70 12.65
N PRO A 28 0.56 -46.50 12.29
CA PRO A 28 1.00 -45.24 11.69
C PRO A 28 0.30 -45.13 10.33
N VAL A 29 -0.71 -44.28 10.26
CA VAL A 29 -1.12 -43.70 8.99
C VAL A 29 0.07 -42.87 8.56
N SER A 30 0.78 -43.33 7.53
CA SER A 30 1.68 -42.48 6.77
C SER A 30 0.84 -41.32 6.24
N VAL A 31 0.87 -40.20 6.95
CA VAL A 31 0.44 -38.93 6.40
C VAL A 31 1.49 -38.64 5.34
N ASP A 32 1.15 -38.90 4.08
CA ASP A 32 1.84 -38.29 2.97
C ASP A 32 1.87 -36.79 3.27
N ALA A 33 3.07 -36.28 3.51
CA ALA A 33 3.32 -34.86 3.59
C ALA A 33 2.96 -34.28 2.22
N LYS A 34 1.68 -33.91 2.06
CA LYS A 34 1.24 -33.02 0.99
C LYS A 34 2.20 -31.83 1.01
N GLU A 35 2.71 -31.53 -0.17
CA GLU A 35 3.60 -30.42 -0.49
C GLU A 35 3.38 -29.24 0.45
N ALA A 36 4.48 -28.73 1.04
CA ALA A 36 4.45 -27.44 1.69
C ALA A 36 3.81 -26.46 0.72
N ASN A 37 2.63 -25.92 1.05
CA ASN A 37 1.98 -24.87 0.27
C ASN A 37 2.98 -23.72 0.13
N LYS A 38 3.67 -23.65 -1.01
CA LYS A 38 4.43 -22.46 -1.38
C LYS A 38 3.43 -21.33 -1.42
N THR A 39 3.69 -20.25 -0.68
CA THR A 39 2.96 -18.99 -0.85
C THR A 39 3.02 -18.64 -2.34
N PRO A 40 1.89 -18.35 -3.01
CA PRO A 40 1.91 -17.99 -4.42
C PRO A 40 2.86 -16.81 -4.63
N GLU A 41 3.68 -16.89 -5.68
CA GLU A 41 4.55 -15.80 -6.13
C GLU A 41 3.70 -14.57 -6.48
N ILE A 42 4.15 -13.38 -6.09
CA ILE A 42 3.44 -12.13 -6.38
C ILE A 42 4.00 -11.59 -7.69
N LYS A 43 3.24 -11.67 -8.78
CA LYS A 43 3.64 -11.04 -10.04
C LYS A 43 3.20 -9.58 -10.11
N ASN A 44 2.04 -9.30 -9.55
CA ASN A 44 1.32 -8.05 -9.76
C ASN A 44 1.10 -7.35 -8.42
N VAL A 45 1.32 -6.04 -8.36
CA VAL A 45 0.97 -5.19 -7.22
C VAL A 45 0.03 -4.09 -7.70
N ILE A 46 -1.14 -4.00 -7.09
CA ILE A 46 -2.09 -2.91 -7.29
C ILE A 46 -2.22 -2.13 -5.98
N LEU A 47 -1.83 -0.86 -5.99
CA LEU A 47 -2.00 0.05 -4.88
C LEU A 47 -3.12 1.04 -5.21
N LEU A 48 -4.22 0.98 -4.46
CA LEU A 48 -5.32 1.94 -4.57
C LEU A 48 -5.26 2.96 -3.43
N ILE A 49 -5.34 4.24 -3.76
CA ILE A 49 -5.29 5.35 -2.80
C ILE A 49 -6.58 6.16 -2.92
N GLY A 50 -7.39 6.18 -1.87
CA GLY A 50 -8.48 7.15 -1.75
C GLY A 50 -7.92 8.41 -1.10
N ASP A 51 -7.58 9.43 -1.89
CA ASP A 51 -6.99 10.67 -1.38
C ASP A 51 -7.96 11.30 -0.35
N GLY A 52 -7.48 11.63 0.85
CA GLY A 52 -8.32 12.18 1.92
C GLY A 52 -9.36 11.23 2.52
N MET A 53 -9.35 9.94 2.17
CA MET A 53 -10.33 8.93 2.58
C MET A 53 -10.13 8.44 4.03
N GLY A 54 -10.34 9.32 5.00
CA GLY A 54 -10.28 8.99 6.42
C GLY A 54 -11.30 7.93 6.87
N PRO A 55 -11.19 7.41 8.11
CA PRO A 55 -12.09 6.37 8.62
C PRO A 55 -13.58 6.74 8.59
N ILE A 56 -13.89 8.03 8.72
CA ILE A 56 -15.26 8.53 8.72
C ILE A 56 -15.92 8.43 7.34
N TYR A 57 -15.16 8.64 6.25
CA TYR A 57 -15.66 8.51 4.88
C TYR A 57 -16.15 7.08 4.59
N ASN A 58 -15.38 6.08 5.03
CA ASN A 58 -15.75 4.68 4.93
C ASN A 58 -17.04 4.36 5.71
N SER A 59 -17.20 4.94 6.91
CA SER A 59 -18.39 4.73 7.73
C SER A 59 -19.63 5.44 7.16
N ALA A 60 -19.45 6.67 6.65
CA ALA A 60 -20.49 7.43 5.98
C ALA A 60 -20.96 6.72 4.71
N TYR A 61 -20.03 6.22 3.90
CA TYR A 61 -20.34 5.47 2.69
C TYR A 61 -21.05 4.14 2.98
N ARG A 62 -20.64 3.41 4.03
CA ARG A 62 -21.39 2.22 4.49
C ARG A 62 -22.83 2.59 4.88
N SER A 63 -23.00 3.66 5.64
CA SER A 63 -24.35 4.15 6.02
C SER A 63 -25.15 4.67 4.83
N LEU A 64 -24.50 5.14 3.76
CA LEU A 64 -25.17 5.51 2.51
C LEU A 64 -25.75 4.26 1.83
N LYS A 65 -25.02 3.15 1.82
CA LYS A 65 -25.45 1.90 1.16
C LYS A 65 -26.41 1.04 1.98
N ASP A 66 -26.54 1.31 3.27
CA ASP A 66 -27.39 0.61 4.22
C ASP A 66 -28.86 0.51 3.74
N ASP A 67 -29.41 -0.71 3.78
CA ASP A 67 -30.84 -0.95 3.65
C ASP A 67 -31.49 -0.89 5.04
N LYS A 68 -32.07 0.27 5.37
CA LYS A 68 -32.79 0.50 6.64
C LYS A 68 -33.98 -0.45 6.88
N SER A 69 -34.37 -1.28 5.90
CA SER A 69 -35.37 -2.34 6.08
C SER A 69 -34.81 -3.57 6.81
N THR A 70 -33.49 -3.71 6.87
CA THR A 70 -32.79 -4.78 7.59
C THR A 70 -32.27 -4.29 8.94
N PRO A 71 -32.10 -5.19 9.93
CA PRO A 71 -31.56 -4.81 11.24
C PRO A 71 -30.02 -4.75 11.26
N MET A 72 -29.34 -5.32 10.26
CA MET A 72 -27.88 -5.42 10.19
C MET A 72 -27.41 -4.62 8.99
N MET A 73 -26.54 -3.64 9.23
CA MET A 73 -25.97 -2.85 8.15
C MET A 73 -25.17 -3.71 7.19
N GLU A 74 -25.40 -3.55 5.89
CA GLU A 74 -24.68 -4.27 4.86
C GLU A 74 -23.21 -3.84 4.77
N ASN A 75 -22.36 -4.79 4.38
CA ASN A 75 -20.96 -4.51 4.11
C ASN A 75 -20.82 -3.74 2.78
N THR A 76 -19.88 -2.80 2.74
CA THR A 76 -19.29 -2.28 1.50
C THR A 76 -18.33 -3.31 0.91
N ALA A 77 -17.84 -3.08 -0.31
CA ALA A 77 -16.81 -3.95 -0.89
C ALA A 77 -15.51 -3.98 -0.06
N PHE A 78 -15.19 -2.90 0.64
CA PHE A 78 -13.95 -2.79 1.41
C PHE A 78 -13.94 -3.70 2.65
N ASP A 79 -15.09 -3.89 3.30
CA ASP A 79 -15.18 -4.38 4.68
C ASP A 79 -14.55 -5.77 4.89
N ASP A 80 -14.69 -6.66 3.90
CA ASP A 80 -14.15 -8.02 3.95
C ASP A 80 -12.62 -8.07 3.84
N TYR A 81 -11.98 -6.94 3.48
CA TYR A 81 -10.54 -6.84 3.21
C TYR A 81 -9.81 -5.98 4.24
N LEU A 82 -10.47 -5.55 5.31
CA LEU A 82 -9.86 -4.73 6.36
C LEU A 82 -8.75 -5.53 7.06
N VAL A 83 -7.53 -5.00 7.05
CA VAL A 83 -6.37 -5.62 7.70
C VAL A 83 -5.78 -4.76 8.83
N GLY A 84 -5.90 -3.43 8.75
CA GLY A 84 -5.17 -2.57 9.68
C GLY A 84 -5.46 -1.09 9.56
N MET A 85 -4.56 -0.30 10.16
CA MET A 85 -4.53 1.16 10.07
C MET A 85 -3.09 1.64 9.84
N GLN A 86 -2.96 2.79 9.19
CA GLN A 86 -1.71 3.42 8.79
C GLN A 86 -1.58 4.80 9.42
N SER A 87 -0.43 5.11 10.02
CA SER A 87 -0.09 6.49 10.41
C SER A 87 0.42 7.30 9.22
N VAL A 88 -0.02 8.56 9.13
CA VAL A 88 0.12 9.39 7.91
C VAL A 88 1.08 10.58 8.03
N TYR A 89 1.62 10.87 9.20
CA TYR A 89 2.46 12.07 9.43
C TYR A 89 3.66 12.17 8.46
N SER A 90 4.02 13.39 8.08
CA SER A 90 5.24 13.72 7.32
C SER A 90 6.41 14.06 8.27
N TRP A 91 7.62 14.21 7.73
CA TRP A 91 8.77 14.75 8.46
C TRP A 91 8.96 16.25 8.16
N ASP A 92 7.86 16.99 8.17
CA ASP A 92 7.90 18.43 8.04
C ASP A 92 8.29 19.11 9.38
N LYS A 93 9.01 20.24 9.31
CA LYS A 93 9.47 20.98 10.48
C LYS A 93 8.44 21.98 11.00
N GLU A 94 7.56 22.44 10.12
CA GLU A 94 6.58 23.48 10.38
C GLU A 94 5.16 22.90 10.46
N GLU A 95 4.85 21.93 9.60
CA GLU A 95 3.51 21.36 9.47
C GLU A 95 3.42 20.00 10.18
N SER A 96 2.51 19.88 11.15
CA SER A 96 2.27 18.61 11.85
C SER A 96 1.25 17.71 11.14
N ILE A 97 0.53 18.26 10.17
CA ILE A 97 -0.46 17.56 9.36
C ILE A 97 0.16 17.35 7.97
N PRO A 98 0.18 16.11 7.46
CA PRO A 98 0.81 15.82 6.18
C PRO A 98 0.02 16.41 5.00
N ASP A 99 0.69 16.60 3.87
CA ASP A 99 0.06 16.77 2.57
C ASP A 99 0.20 15.51 1.71
N SER A 100 -0.57 15.42 0.62
CA SER A 100 -0.58 14.28 -0.30
C SER A 100 0.80 13.95 -0.89
N ALA A 101 1.64 14.97 -1.13
CA ALA A 101 2.97 14.77 -1.72
C ALA A 101 3.89 14.00 -0.76
N ALA A 102 3.95 14.39 0.51
CA ALA A 102 4.78 13.71 1.50
C ALA A 102 4.29 12.29 1.81
N THR A 103 2.98 12.08 1.90
CA THR A 103 2.37 10.76 2.18
C THR A 103 2.51 9.82 0.99
N ALA A 104 2.28 10.30 -0.24
CA ALA A 104 2.50 9.53 -1.44
C ALA A 104 3.98 9.19 -1.63
N THR A 105 4.90 10.12 -1.40
CA THR A 105 6.35 9.84 -1.37
C THR A 105 6.70 8.78 -0.32
N SER A 106 6.05 8.82 0.85
CA SER A 106 6.26 7.80 1.88
C SER A 106 5.82 6.41 1.41
N MET A 107 4.68 6.31 0.75
CA MET A 107 4.17 5.04 0.20
C MET A 107 4.95 4.59 -1.04
N ALA A 108 5.49 5.50 -1.84
CA ALA A 108 6.20 5.21 -3.08
C ALA A 108 7.68 4.87 -2.85
N ALA A 109 8.36 5.55 -1.93
CA ALA A 109 9.80 5.42 -1.70
C ALA A 109 10.16 4.82 -0.32
N GLY A 110 9.18 4.62 0.56
CA GLY A 110 9.41 3.99 1.88
C GLY A 110 10.19 4.87 2.86
N ILE A 111 10.22 6.20 2.65
CA ILE A 111 10.90 7.17 3.50
C ILE A 111 9.97 8.33 3.89
N LYS A 112 10.22 8.96 5.03
CA LYS A 112 9.54 10.23 5.34
C LYS A 112 10.23 11.39 4.64
N THR A 113 9.45 12.38 4.24
CA THR A 113 9.92 13.64 3.65
C THR A 113 9.07 14.82 4.14
N TYR A 114 9.35 16.02 3.65
CA TYR A 114 8.65 17.26 3.98
C TYR A 114 7.40 17.44 3.12
N ASN A 115 6.45 18.27 3.56
CA ASN A 115 5.25 18.53 2.78
C ASN A 115 5.60 19.23 1.46
N ASN A 116 4.89 18.91 0.37
CA ASN A 116 5.17 19.28 -1.02
C ASN A 116 6.23 18.45 -1.76
N ALA A 117 7.01 17.61 -1.09
CA ALA A 117 8.05 16.84 -1.77
C ALA A 117 7.48 15.74 -2.68
N ILE A 118 7.97 15.64 -3.92
CA ILE A 118 7.63 14.60 -4.88
C ILE A 118 8.84 13.68 -5.03
N ALA A 119 8.81 12.51 -4.39
CA ALA A 119 9.84 11.48 -4.44
C ALA A 119 11.28 12.00 -4.22
N VAL A 120 11.46 12.95 -3.29
CA VAL A 120 12.76 13.42 -2.81
C VAL A 120 12.89 13.30 -1.29
N ASP A 121 14.12 13.12 -0.81
CA ASP A 121 14.44 13.10 0.61
C ASP A 121 14.45 14.50 1.26
N MET A 122 14.75 14.57 2.56
CA MET A 122 14.86 15.83 3.31
C MET A 122 15.98 16.77 2.81
N ASN A 123 16.90 16.27 1.98
CA ASN A 123 17.98 17.04 1.35
C ASN A 123 17.66 17.34 -0.13
N LYS A 124 16.41 17.10 -0.56
CA LYS A 124 15.94 17.27 -1.93
C LYS A 124 16.70 16.40 -2.94
N GLN A 125 17.20 15.25 -2.50
CA GLN A 125 17.78 14.26 -3.40
C GLN A 125 16.70 13.30 -3.84
N GLU A 126 16.68 12.98 -5.14
CA GLU A 126 15.81 11.98 -5.73
C GLU A 126 15.92 10.65 -4.98
N VAL A 127 14.78 10.03 -4.72
CA VAL A 127 14.72 8.71 -4.10
C VAL A 127 13.94 7.77 -4.98
N LYS A 128 14.51 6.59 -5.19
CA LYS A 128 13.90 5.55 -6.00
C LYS A 128 12.49 5.20 -5.50
N THR A 129 11.57 5.03 -6.43
CA THR A 129 10.19 4.62 -6.16
C THR A 129 9.97 3.13 -6.44
N VAL A 130 8.89 2.57 -5.89
CA VAL A 130 8.46 1.19 -6.17
C VAL A 130 8.07 0.97 -7.62
N LEU A 131 7.59 2.02 -8.31
CA LEU A 131 7.26 1.96 -9.75
C LEU A 131 8.55 1.84 -10.57
N GLU A 132 9.57 2.64 -10.25
CA GLU A 132 10.88 2.54 -10.89
C GLU A 132 11.56 1.20 -10.63
N GLN A 133 11.48 0.68 -9.40
CA GLN A 133 11.96 -0.66 -9.11
C GLN A 133 11.22 -1.71 -9.94
N ALA A 134 9.89 -1.60 -10.08
CA ALA A 134 9.12 -2.53 -10.89
C ALA A 134 9.57 -2.47 -12.37
N LYS A 135 9.73 -1.26 -12.94
CA LYS A 135 10.20 -1.07 -14.30
C LYS A 135 11.62 -1.61 -14.50
N GLU A 136 12.53 -1.37 -13.56
CA GLU A 136 13.89 -1.94 -13.59
C GLU A 136 13.90 -3.47 -13.55
N ASP A 137 12.92 -4.07 -12.88
CA ASP A 137 12.73 -5.52 -12.81
C ASP A 137 12.01 -6.10 -14.04
N GLY A 138 11.75 -5.27 -15.05
CA GLY A 138 11.15 -5.66 -16.33
C GLY A 138 9.63 -5.71 -16.31
N LYS A 139 8.97 -5.23 -15.24
CA LYS A 139 7.51 -5.22 -15.12
C LYS A 139 6.91 -4.02 -15.83
N ALA A 140 5.70 -4.18 -16.35
CA ALA A 140 4.87 -3.07 -16.80
C ALA A 140 4.41 -2.20 -15.63
N THR A 141 4.15 -0.92 -15.91
CA THR A 141 3.85 0.09 -14.90
C THR A 141 2.71 1.01 -15.31
N GLY A 142 1.88 1.43 -14.35
CA GLY A 142 0.80 2.36 -14.66
C GLY A 142 0.37 3.26 -13.50
N LEU A 143 -0.13 4.42 -13.88
CA LEU A 143 -0.71 5.45 -13.02
C LEU A 143 -2.11 5.80 -13.52
N VAL A 144 -3.10 5.67 -12.64
CA VAL A 144 -4.50 6.02 -12.91
C VAL A 144 -4.97 6.98 -11.83
N ALA A 145 -5.55 8.12 -12.20
CA ALA A 145 -6.05 9.11 -11.23
C ALA A 145 -7.29 9.85 -11.76
N THR A 146 -8.15 10.31 -10.84
CA THR A 146 -9.26 11.21 -11.19
C THR A 146 -8.86 12.69 -11.14
N SER A 147 -7.69 13.02 -10.59
CA SER A 147 -7.04 14.34 -10.75
C SER A 147 -6.30 14.45 -12.09
N GLN A 148 -5.56 15.54 -12.29
CA GLN A 148 -4.51 15.55 -13.28
C GLN A 148 -3.44 14.49 -12.93
N VAL A 149 -2.89 13.83 -13.95
CA VAL A 149 -1.94 12.70 -13.76
C VAL A 149 -0.58 13.13 -13.19
N ASN A 150 -0.24 14.41 -13.25
CA ASN A 150 0.92 15.03 -12.61
C ASN A 150 0.57 15.70 -11.27
N HIS A 151 -0.57 15.34 -10.65
CA HIS A 151 -0.88 15.72 -9.28
C HIS A 151 0.00 14.94 -8.28
N ALA A 152 0.04 15.39 -7.03
CA ALA A 152 1.02 14.96 -6.04
C ALA A 152 1.12 13.43 -5.85
N THR A 153 -0.02 12.74 -5.77
CA THR A 153 -0.04 11.30 -5.55
C THR A 153 0.56 10.52 -6.72
N PRO A 154 0.05 10.59 -7.96
CA PRO A 154 0.69 9.92 -9.09
C PRO A 154 2.12 10.40 -9.35
N ALA A 155 2.37 11.71 -9.21
CA ALA A 155 3.70 12.28 -9.41
C ALA A 155 4.75 11.64 -8.48
N SER A 156 4.40 11.37 -7.22
CA SER A 156 5.33 10.76 -6.25
C SER A 156 5.72 9.31 -6.58
N PHE A 157 5.06 8.66 -7.53
CA PHE A 157 5.46 7.35 -8.07
C PHE A 157 6.20 7.45 -9.40
N GLY A 158 6.07 8.56 -10.14
CA GLY A 158 6.52 8.66 -11.53
C GLY A 158 7.56 9.73 -11.83
N ALA A 159 7.79 10.68 -10.93
CA ALA A 159 8.63 11.86 -11.13
C ALA A 159 9.39 12.22 -9.84
N HIS A 160 10.33 13.16 -9.92
CA HIS A 160 11.05 13.68 -8.76
C HIS A 160 11.14 15.20 -8.79
N ASP A 161 10.49 15.86 -7.83
CA ASP A 161 10.54 17.31 -7.74
C ASP A 161 10.55 17.78 -6.27
N GLU A 162 11.26 18.87 -6.00
CA GLU A 162 11.28 19.48 -4.69
C GLU A 162 9.93 20.09 -4.25
N SER A 163 8.98 20.25 -5.18
CA SER A 163 7.69 20.89 -4.98
C SER A 163 6.61 20.34 -5.90
N ARG A 164 5.51 19.87 -5.29
CA ARG A 164 4.27 19.44 -5.96
C ARG A 164 3.62 20.50 -6.86
N HIS A 165 4.05 21.77 -6.76
CA HIS A 165 3.54 22.86 -7.56
C HIS A 165 4.23 23.01 -8.92
N ASN A 166 5.33 22.31 -9.16
CA ASN A 166 6.08 22.33 -10.41
C ASN A 166 5.44 21.39 -11.45
N TYR A 167 4.13 21.55 -11.69
CA TYR A 167 3.35 20.64 -12.53
C TYR A 167 3.94 20.44 -13.94
N ASN A 168 4.55 21.48 -14.51
CA ASN A 168 5.16 21.40 -15.82
C ASN A 168 6.43 20.52 -15.79
N ASP A 169 7.29 20.73 -14.80
CA ASP A 169 8.54 19.97 -14.65
C ASP A 169 8.21 18.50 -14.31
N ILE A 170 7.24 18.25 -13.42
CA ILE A 170 6.73 16.91 -13.12
C ILE A 170 6.17 16.20 -14.38
N ALA A 171 5.49 16.93 -15.27
CA ALA A 171 5.00 16.36 -16.52
C ALA A 171 6.16 16.08 -17.49
N ASP A 172 7.21 16.91 -17.48
CA ASP A 172 8.43 16.70 -18.26
C ASP A 172 9.15 15.43 -17.78
N ASP A 173 9.26 15.20 -16.46
CA ASP A 173 9.87 14.00 -15.87
C ASP A 173 9.20 12.69 -16.34
N TYR A 174 7.88 12.68 -16.51
CA TYR A 174 7.16 11.50 -17.03
C TYR A 174 7.66 11.07 -18.41
N TYR A 175 8.20 12.00 -19.20
CA TYR A 175 8.73 11.73 -20.54
C TYR A 175 10.27 11.65 -20.56
N ASP A 176 10.95 12.54 -19.84
CA ASP A 176 12.41 12.70 -19.91
C ASP A 176 13.16 11.66 -19.08
N GLU A 177 12.58 11.21 -17.97
CA GLU A 177 13.21 10.24 -17.10
C GLU A 177 12.89 8.82 -17.59
N LEU A 178 13.94 8.07 -17.92
CA LEU A 178 13.86 6.72 -18.46
C LEU A 178 14.47 5.71 -17.49
N VAL A 179 13.92 4.50 -17.49
CA VAL A 179 14.50 3.33 -16.83
C VAL A 179 14.87 2.32 -17.90
N ASN A 180 16.14 1.91 -17.94
CA ASN A 180 16.67 0.99 -18.96
C ASN A 180 16.42 1.47 -20.41
N ASP A 181 16.56 2.77 -20.67
CA ASP A 181 16.28 3.42 -21.97
C ASP A 181 14.79 3.33 -22.43
N GLU A 182 13.87 3.03 -21.52
CA GLU A 182 12.43 3.00 -21.74
C GLU A 182 11.69 3.99 -20.84
N HIS A 183 10.55 4.48 -21.31
CA HIS A 183 9.62 5.29 -20.53
C HIS A 183 9.22 4.57 -19.24
N LYS A 184 9.29 5.28 -18.10
CA LYS A 184 9.05 4.69 -16.78
C LYS A 184 7.62 4.21 -16.56
N ILE A 185 6.64 4.77 -17.28
CA ILE A 185 5.21 4.54 -17.05
C ILE A 185 4.53 4.15 -18.36
N ASP A 186 4.06 2.91 -18.46
CA ASP A 186 3.47 2.38 -19.70
C ASP A 186 2.00 2.83 -19.89
N VAL A 187 1.26 2.98 -18.80
CA VAL A 187 -0.15 3.40 -18.81
C VAL A 187 -0.34 4.64 -17.93
N ILE A 188 -0.75 5.76 -18.52
CA ILE A 188 -1.02 7.03 -17.82
C ILE A 188 -2.45 7.45 -18.11
N LEU A 189 -3.36 7.36 -17.14
CA LEU A 189 -4.79 7.68 -17.33
C LEU A 189 -5.30 8.66 -16.28
N GLY A 190 -5.88 9.77 -16.71
CA GLY A 190 -6.50 10.76 -15.83
C GLY A 190 -6.78 12.04 -16.57
N GLY A 191 -6.68 13.19 -15.90
CA GLY A 191 -6.75 14.48 -16.57
C GLY A 191 -5.37 15.13 -16.72
N GLY A 192 -5.32 16.39 -17.15
CA GLY A 192 -4.09 17.18 -17.18
C GLY A 192 -3.66 17.66 -18.56
N THR A 193 -4.56 17.75 -19.57
CA THR A 193 -4.15 18.23 -20.91
C THR A 193 -3.45 19.60 -20.86
N SER A 194 -3.77 20.46 -19.88
CA SER A 194 -3.12 21.76 -19.72
C SER A 194 -1.62 21.69 -19.43
N TYR A 195 -1.11 20.55 -18.96
CA TYR A 195 0.30 20.35 -18.59
C TYR A 195 1.08 19.55 -19.64
N PHE A 196 0.38 18.82 -20.51
CA PHE A 196 0.98 17.97 -21.55
C PHE A 196 0.82 18.54 -22.97
N GLU A 197 -0.20 19.37 -23.22
CA GLU A 197 -0.42 20.10 -24.48
C GLU A 197 0.00 21.57 -24.32
N ARG A 198 1.26 21.83 -23.99
CA ARG A 198 1.75 23.20 -23.74
C ARG A 198 2.24 23.87 -25.03
N GLU A 199 2.19 25.20 -25.05
CA GLU A 199 2.69 25.98 -26.20
C GLU A 199 4.20 25.85 -26.39
N ASP A 200 4.95 25.71 -25.30
CA ASP A 200 6.41 25.57 -25.29
C ASP A 200 6.87 24.12 -25.52
N ARG A 201 6.07 23.13 -25.08
CA ARG A 201 6.34 21.70 -25.28
C ARG A 201 5.05 20.88 -25.31
N ASN A 202 4.89 20.05 -26.33
CA ASN A 202 3.73 19.16 -26.45
C ASN A 202 4.15 17.71 -26.19
N LEU A 203 4.13 17.31 -24.92
CA LEU A 203 4.44 15.98 -24.46
C LEU A 203 3.51 14.92 -25.05
N ALA A 204 2.24 15.25 -25.29
CA ALA A 204 1.31 14.31 -25.91
C ALA A 204 1.75 13.93 -27.34
N ASP A 205 2.30 14.88 -28.10
CA ASP A 205 2.86 14.59 -29.42
C ASP A 205 4.21 13.84 -29.33
N GLU A 206 5.00 14.07 -28.28
CA GLU A 206 6.27 13.35 -28.03
C GLU A 206 6.00 11.88 -27.66
N PHE A 207 5.11 11.59 -26.70
CA PHE A 207 4.68 10.23 -26.37
C PHE A 207 4.14 9.47 -27.59
N LYS A 208 3.35 10.13 -28.44
CA LYS A 208 2.87 9.52 -29.69
C LYS A 208 3.98 9.18 -30.68
N GLN A 209 5.03 10.01 -30.74
CA GLN A 209 6.20 9.72 -31.59
C GLN A 209 6.95 8.48 -31.08
N ASP A 210 6.92 8.24 -29.78
CA ASP A 210 7.52 7.08 -29.12
C ASP A 210 6.61 5.84 -29.08
N GLY A 211 5.41 5.92 -29.68
CA GLY A 211 4.54 4.76 -29.89
C GLY A 211 3.35 4.66 -28.94
N TYR A 212 3.15 5.62 -28.04
CA TYR A 212 1.96 5.66 -27.17
C TYR A 212 0.72 6.00 -27.98
N SER A 213 -0.41 5.39 -27.61
CA SER A 213 -1.71 5.94 -27.97
C SER A 213 -1.99 7.20 -27.15
N TYR A 214 -2.61 8.21 -27.76
CA TYR A 214 -3.12 9.38 -27.04
C TYR A 214 -4.63 9.49 -27.20
N VAL A 215 -5.35 9.36 -26.09
CA VAL A 215 -6.82 9.35 -26.05
C VAL A 215 -7.35 10.44 -25.12
N LYS A 216 -8.51 11.01 -25.44
CA LYS A 216 -9.12 12.13 -24.70
C LYS A 216 -10.59 11.91 -24.35
N THR A 217 -11.17 10.80 -24.76
CA THR A 217 -12.57 10.47 -24.46
C THR A 217 -12.70 9.02 -24.01
N ARG A 218 -13.80 8.72 -23.33
CA ARG A 218 -14.19 7.36 -22.94
C ARG A 218 -14.24 6.42 -24.13
N ASP A 219 -14.83 6.85 -25.24
CA ASP A 219 -14.94 6.02 -26.43
C ASP A 219 -13.57 5.72 -27.06
N GLU A 220 -12.66 6.70 -27.09
CA GLU A 220 -11.29 6.46 -27.56
C GLU A 220 -10.54 5.50 -26.63
N LEU A 221 -10.68 5.65 -25.31
CA LEU A 221 -10.07 4.75 -24.32
C LEU A 221 -10.51 3.30 -24.51
N LEU A 222 -11.83 3.07 -24.59
CA LEU A 222 -12.41 1.72 -24.65
C LEU A 222 -12.20 1.02 -26.00
N ASN A 223 -11.90 1.77 -27.07
CA ASN A 223 -11.63 1.20 -28.39
C ASN A 223 -10.13 1.07 -28.70
N ASP A 224 -9.26 1.67 -27.88
CA ASP A 224 -7.82 1.53 -28.03
C ASP A 224 -7.34 0.17 -27.52
N THR A 225 -6.31 -0.38 -28.17
CA THR A 225 -5.74 -1.70 -27.84
C THR A 225 -4.22 -1.67 -27.67
N ASN A 226 -3.62 -0.49 -27.74
CA ASN A 226 -2.17 -0.30 -27.62
C ASN A 226 -1.73 -0.64 -26.18
N GLU A 227 -0.52 -1.17 -26.05
CA GLU A 227 0.04 -1.53 -24.73
C GLU A 227 0.41 -0.28 -23.95
N GLN A 228 0.99 0.71 -24.63
CA GLN A 228 1.37 2.00 -24.06
C GLN A 228 0.35 3.08 -24.40
N ILE A 229 -0.13 3.81 -23.39
CA ILE A 229 -1.22 4.77 -23.56
C ILE A 229 -1.09 5.97 -22.61
N LEU A 230 -1.30 7.15 -23.18
CA LEU A 230 -1.56 8.40 -22.49
C LEU A 230 -3.04 8.78 -22.69
N GLY A 231 -3.83 8.73 -21.62
CA GLY A 231 -5.24 9.12 -21.60
C GLY A 231 -5.43 10.37 -20.76
N LEU A 232 -5.75 11.50 -21.40
CA LEU A 232 -5.98 12.78 -20.72
C LEU A 232 -7.39 13.30 -21.02
N PHE A 233 -8.30 13.12 -20.08
CA PHE A 233 -9.74 13.31 -20.28
C PHE A 233 -10.27 14.68 -19.85
N ALA A 234 -9.42 15.53 -19.25
CA ALA A 234 -9.78 16.87 -18.80
C ALA A 234 -8.56 17.80 -18.77
N PRO A 235 -8.74 19.15 -18.76
CA PRO A 235 -7.64 20.10 -18.63
C PRO A 235 -6.82 19.97 -17.35
N LYS A 236 -7.49 19.68 -16.22
CA LYS A 236 -6.89 19.41 -14.90
C LYS A 236 -7.43 18.09 -14.36
N GLY A 237 -8.11 18.06 -13.22
CA GLY A 237 -8.87 16.87 -12.78
C GLY A 237 -10.08 16.62 -13.66
N LEU A 238 -10.57 15.37 -13.61
CA LEU A 238 -11.85 14.97 -14.19
C LEU A 238 -12.99 15.72 -13.47
N ASP A 239 -14.19 15.65 -14.02
CA ASP A 239 -15.39 16.06 -13.29
C ASP A 239 -15.68 15.06 -12.16
N LYS A 240 -16.28 15.56 -11.07
CA LYS A 240 -16.78 14.72 -9.97
C LYS A 240 -17.71 13.63 -10.51
N MET A 241 -17.70 12.44 -9.92
CA MET A 241 -18.40 11.26 -10.39
C MET A 241 -19.86 11.55 -10.73
N ILE A 242 -20.59 12.22 -9.84
CA ILE A 242 -22.01 12.54 -10.03
C ILE A 242 -22.27 13.58 -11.15
N ASP A 243 -21.27 14.39 -11.50
CA ASP A 243 -21.37 15.42 -12.53
C ASP A 243 -20.79 14.99 -13.88
N ARG A 244 -20.00 13.91 -13.88
CA ARG A 244 -19.23 13.44 -15.02
C ARG A 244 -20.10 13.19 -16.24
N PRO A 245 -19.74 13.73 -17.43
CA PRO A 245 -20.46 13.44 -18.66
C PRO A 245 -20.12 12.03 -19.17
N ASP A 246 -21.06 11.42 -19.90
CA ASP A 246 -20.88 10.07 -20.49
C ASP A 246 -19.65 9.94 -21.42
N THR A 247 -19.11 11.07 -21.91
CA THR A 247 -17.91 11.10 -22.76
C THR A 247 -16.61 10.97 -21.98
N MET A 248 -16.65 11.07 -20.65
CA MET A 248 -15.49 10.98 -19.76
C MET A 248 -15.53 9.63 -19.03
N PRO A 249 -14.40 8.88 -18.98
CA PRO A 249 -14.41 7.54 -18.40
C PRO A 249 -14.59 7.56 -16.88
N SER A 250 -15.14 6.47 -16.34
CA SER A 250 -15.16 6.24 -14.89
C SER A 250 -13.79 5.83 -14.35
N LEU A 251 -13.57 5.92 -13.03
CA LEU A 251 -12.32 5.41 -12.44
C LEU A 251 -12.20 3.90 -12.63
N VAL A 252 -13.30 3.17 -12.56
CA VAL A 252 -13.33 1.72 -12.83
C VAL A 252 -12.98 1.41 -14.29
N GLU A 253 -13.47 2.17 -15.26
CA GLU A 253 -13.14 1.98 -16.68
C GLU A 253 -11.65 2.23 -16.95
N MET A 254 -11.07 3.27 -16.34
CA MET A 254 -9.63 3.52 -16.43
C MET A 254 -8.82 2.40 -15.75
N THR A 255 -9.28 1.92 -14.59
CA THR A 255 -8.62 0.84 -13.83
C THR A 255 -8.62 -0.47 -14.60
N GLU A 256 -9.77 -0.90 -15.13
CA GLU A 256 -9.90 -2.13 -15.92
C GLU A 256 -9.04 -2.06 -17.20
N THR A 257 -9.07 -0.91 -17.88
CA THR A 257 -8.25 -0.64 -19.06
C THR A 257 -6.75 -0.75 -18.77
N ALA A 258 -6.30 -0.22 -17.62
CA ALA A 258 -4.91 -0.31 -17.20
C ALA A 258 -4.53 -1.76 -16.87
N ILE A 259 -5.32 -2.45 -16.05
CA ILE A 259 -5.09 -3.86 -15.71
C ILE A 259 -5.02 -4.73 -16.98
N GLU A 260 -5.92 -4.54 -17.94
CA GLU A 260 -5.93 -5.32 -19.19
C GLU A 260 -4.63 -5.17 -19.99
N ARG A 261 -4.07 -3.95 -20.06
CA ARG A 261 -2.83 -3.66 -20.79
C ARG A 261 -1.61 -4.20 -20.04
N LEU A 262 -1.50 -3.85 -18.76
CA LEU A 262 -0.35 -4.19 -17.93
C LEU A 262 -0.23 -5.70 -17.70
N ASN A 263 -1.35 -6.41 -17.63
CA ASN A 263 -1.36 -7.87 -17.46
C ASN A 263 -0.89 -8.65 -18.71
N LYS A 264 -0.58 -7.98 -19.83
CA LYS A 264 0.06 -8.61 -20.99
C LYS A 264 1.54 -8.90 -20.73
N ASP A 265 2.14 -8.22 -19.77
CA ASP A 265 3.53 -8.43 -19.37
C ASP A 265 3.69 -9.74 -18.57
N GLU A 266 4.54 -10.64 -19.04
CA GLU A 266 4.76 -11.95 -18.41
C GLU A 266 5.50 -11.85 -17.07
N ASP A 267 6.28 -10.79 -16.88
CA ASP A 267 6.99 -10.47 -15.64
C ASP A 267 6.05 -9.83 -14.61
N GLY A 268 4.85 -9.41 -15.03
CA GLY A 268 3.80 -8.82 -14.20
C GLY A 268 3.86 -7.30 -14.18
N PHE A 269 3.16 -6.67 -13.25
CA PHE A 269 3.05 -5.21 -13.22
C PHE A 269 2.96 -4.55 -11.84
N PHE A 270 3.26 -3.26 -11.80
CA PHE A 270 2.89 -2.36 -10.72
C PHE A 270 1.86 -1.33 -11.22
N LEU A 271 0.75 -1.17 -10.50
CA LEU A 271 -0.30 -0.21 -10.84
C LEU A 271 -0.68 0.60 -9.60
N MET A 272 -0.66 1.92 -9.72
CA MET A 272 -1.25 2.83 -8.75
C MET A 272 -2.57 3.41 -9.29
N VAL A 273 -3.64 3.34 -8.50
CA VAL A 273 -4.97 3.88 -8.83
C VAL A 273 -5.42 4.84 -7.75
N GLU A 274 -5.83 6.05 -8.12
CA GLU A 274 -6.21 7.08 -7.17
C GLU A 274 -7.67 7.56 -7.35
N GLY A 275 -8.45 7.42 -6.27
CA GLY A 275 -9.70 8.15 -6.06
C GLY A 275 -9.44 9.57 -5.58
N SER A 276 -8.77 10.37 -6.41
CA SER A 276 -8.18 11.68 -6.05
C SER A 276 -9.19 12.71 -5.52
N GLN A 277 -10.44 12.66 -5.98
CA GLN A 277 -11.39 13.74 -5.72
C GLN A 277 -12.20 13.59 -4.42
N ILE A 278 -12.02 12.49 -3.67
CA ILE A 278 -12.55 12.35 -2.30
C ILE A 278 -11.97 13.48 -1.42
N ASP A 279 -10.67 13.73 -1.54
CA ASP A 279 -9.96 14.82 -0.89
C ASP A 279 -10.49 16.19 -1.30
N TRP A 280 -10.61 16.45 -2.60
CA TRP A 280 -11.09 17.73 -3.10
C TRP A 280 -12.50 18.05 -2.60
N ALA A 281 -13.38 17.04 -2.54
CA ALA A 281 -14.70 17.19 -1.93
C ALA A 281 -14.62 17.43 -0.41
N GLY A 282 -13.66 16.81 0.28
CA GLY A 282 -13.39 17.07 1.69
C GLY A 282 -12.87 18.48 1.97
N HIS A 283 -12.06 19.04 1.07
CA HIS A 283 -11.59 20.42 1.16
C HIS A 283 -12.73 21.43 1.00
N ASP A 284 -13.65 21.15 0.08
CA ASP A 284 -14.88 21.93 -0.13
C ASP A 284 -15.83 21.82 1.07
N ASN A 285 -15.84 20.65 1.74
CA ASN A 285 -16.88 20.23 2.67
C ASN A 285 -18.18 19.79 1.97
N ASP A 286 -18.07 19.37 0.71
CA ASP A 286 -19.17 18.82 -0.06
C ASP A 286 -19.36 17.32 0.21
N VAL A 287 -20.27 17.00 1.13
CA VAL A 287 -20.64 15.61 1.43
C VAL A 287 -21.33 14.90 0.27
N VAL A 288 -21.96 15.61 -0.67
CA VAL A 288 -22.56 15.01 -1.87
C VAL A 288 -21.46 14.55 -2.81
N ALA A 289 -20.52 15.43 -3.14
CA ALA A 289 -19.36 15.06 -3.95
C ALA A 289 -18.56 13.94 -3.29
N ALA A 290 -18.22 14.07 -2.01
CA ALA A 290 -17.40 13.09 -1.29
C ALA A 290 -18.00 11.68 -1.34
N MET A 291 -19.32 11.56 -1.13
CA MET A 291 -20.00 10.26 -1.17
C MET A 291 -20.12 9.70 -2.59
N SER A 292 -20.21 10.55 -3.62
CA SER A 292 -20.14 10.09 -5.01
C SER A 292 -18.72 9.60 -5.36
N GLU A 293 -17.67 10.30 -4.95
CA GLU A 293 -16.29 9.87 -5.19
C GLU A 293 -15.96 8.56 -4.47
N MET A 294 -16.49 8.35 -3.26
CA MET A 294 -16.42 7.06 -2.58
C MET A 294 -17.06 5.92 -3.40
N GLU A 295 -18.12 6.21 -4.16
CA GLU A 295 -18.76 5.24 -5.04
C GLU A 295 -17.94 4.93 -6.30
N ASP A 296 -17.30 5.92 -6.93
CA ASP A 296 -16.38 5.69 -8.05
C ASP A 296 -15.17 4.86 -7.58
N PHE A 297 -14.63 5.19 -6.41
CA PHE A 297 -13.49 4.47 -5.82
C PHE A 297 -13.83 3.03 -5.41
N GLU A 298 -15.03 2.76 -4.84
CA GLU A 298 -15.46 1.39 -4.53
C GLU A 298 -15.53 0.52 -5.79
N GLN A 299 -15.94 1.08 -6.93
CA GLN A 299 -16.02 0.33 -8.19
C GLN A 299 -14.62 -0.05 -8.70
N ALA A 300 -13.66 0.85 -8.65
CA ALA A 300 -12.27 0.56 -9.01
C ALA A 300 -11.64 -0.48 -8.07
N PHE A 301 -11.91 -0.37 -6.77
CA PHE A 301 -11.50 -1.36 -5.77
C PHE A 301 -12.06 -2.76 -6.09
N LYS A 302 -13.36 -2.86 -6.41
CA LYS A 302 -13.98 -4.12 -6.80
C LYS A 302 -13.29 -4.74 -8.02
N ALA A 303 -13.03 -3.96 -9.06
CA ALA A 303 -12.35 -4.44 -10.26
C ALA A 303 -10.95 -5.01 -9.94
N ALA A 304 -10.16 -4.30 -9.13
CA ALA A 304 -8.84 -4.77 -8.70
C ALA A 304 -8.93 -6.09 -7.89
N ILE A 305 -9.87 -6.19 -6.95
CA ILE A 305 -10.09 -7.40 -6.15
C ILE A 305 -10.57 -8.57 -7.02
N GLU A 306 -11.47 -8.33 -7.98
CA GLU A 306 -11.99 -9.34 -8.89
C GLU A 306 -10.88 -9.88 -9.80
N PHE A 307 -10.03 -9.00 -10.34
CA PHE A 307 -8.84 -9.40 -11.08
C PHE A 307 -7.90 -10.24 -10.20
N ALA A 308 -7.56 -9.76 -9.00
CA ALA A 308 -6.64 -10.46 -8.09
C ALA A 308 -7.14 -11.85 -7.67
N LYS A 309 -8.45 -12.02 -7.49
CA LYS A 309 -9.08 -13.33 -7.22
C LYS A 309 -8.89 -14.30 -8.37
N GLN A 310 -8.96 -13.82 -9.61
CA GLN A 310 -8.82 -14.63 -10.82
C GLN A 310 -7.36 -14.99 -11.07
N ASP A 311 -6.46 -14.00 -10.99
CA ASP A 311 -5.02 -14.13 -11.26
C ASP A 311 -4.29 -14.93 -10.18
N LYS A 312 -4.65 -14.72 -8.90
CA LYS A 312 -4.03 -15.35 -7.70
C LYS A 312 -2.55 -15.03 -7.47
N HIS A 313 -1.93 -14.26 -8.36
CA HIS A 313 -0.57 -13.75 -8.26
C HIS A 313 -0.54 -12.23 -8.05
N THR A 314 -1.70 -11.62 -7.77
CA THR A 314 -1.84 -10.20 -7.47
C THR A 314 -1.95 -9.94 -5.97
N LEU A 315 -1.15 -9.00 -5.48
CA LEU A 315 -1.35 -8.31 -4.21
C LEU A 315 -2.10 -7.00 -4.47
N VAL A 316 -3.24 -6.82 -3.80
CA VAL A 316 -4.00 -5.56 -3.80
C VAL A 316 -3.85 -4.93 -2.43
N ILE A 317 -3.44 -3.67 -2.40
CA ILE A 317 -3.34 -2.83 -1.19
C ILE A 317 -4.26 -1.63 -1.42
N THR A 318 -5.06 -1.26 -0.43
CA THR A 318 -5.91 -0.08 -0.50
C THR A 318 -5.82 0.70 0.79
N THR A 319 -5.56 1.99 0.69
CA THR A 319 -5.45 2.89 1.84
C THR A 319 -5.87 4.30 1.44
N ALA A 320 -5.84 5.22 2.40
CA ALA A 320 -5.75 6.64 2.12
C ALA A 320 -4.32 7.14 2.37
N ASP A 321 -4.03 8.34 1.88
CA ASP A 321 -2.80 9.06 2.13
C ASP A 321 -2.92 9.94 3.40
N HIS A 322 -4.08 10.53 3.63
CA HIS A 322 -4.53 11.23 4.85
C HIS A 322 -6.07 11.26 4.96
N SER A 323 -6.59 12.07 5.88
CA SER A 323 -8.02 12.40 5.98
C SER A 323 -8.22 13.89 5.75
N THR A 324 -9.40 14.29 5.27
CA THR A 324 -9.66 15.67 4.85
C THR A 324 -10.97 16.20 5.43
N GLY A 325 -11.04 17.52 5.66
CA GLY A 325 -12.23 18.24 6.14
C GLY A 325 -12.55 18.07 7.63
N GLY A 326 -12.00 17.02 8.25
CA GLY A 326 -12.38 16.58 9.59
C GLY A 326 -13.88 16.32 9.68
N MET A 327 -14.40 15.59 8.69
CA MET A 327 -15.80 15.21 8.56
C MET A 327 -16.28 14.46 9.81
N ALA A 328 -17.53 14.71 10.21
CA ALA A 328 -18.20 13.99 11.27
C ALA A 328 -19.63 13.56 10.85
N MET A 329 -19.97 12.32 11.16
CA MET A 329 -21.35 11.82 11.10
C MET A 329 -22.08 12.20 12.40
N GLY A 330 -22.98 13.17 12.31
CA GLY A 330 -23.70 13.72 13.44
C GLY A 330 -23.17 15.09 13.85
N ARG A 331 -24.11 16.00 14.15
CA ARG A 331 -23.83 17.42 14.43
C ARG A 331 -24.72 17.96 15.53
N ASP A 332 -24.26 19.02 16.21
CA ASP A 332 -25.07 19.83 17.14
C ASP A 332 -25.77 19.03 18.26
N GLY A 333 -25.17 17.92 18.70
CA GLY A 333 -25.74 17.04 19.74
C GLY A 333 -26.90 16.17 19.26
N VAL A 334 -27.16 16.12 17.95
CA VAL A 334 -28.20 15.30 17.34
C VAL A 334 -27.61 13.94 16.93
N TYR A 335 -28.17 12.87 17.51
CA TYR A 335 -27.77 11.48 17.25
C TYR A 335 -28.42 10.92 15.98
N LYS A 336 -28.21 11.60 14.84
CA LYS A 336 -28.85 11.25 13.56
C LYS A 336 -27.92 11.60 12.40
N TRP A 337 -27.78 10.68 11.44
CA TRP A 337 -27.19 10.95 10.13
C TRP A 337 -28.13 10.45 9.03
N GLU A 338 -28.30 11.34 8.05
CA GLU A 338 -29.20 11.50 6.90
C GLU A 338 -28.92 10.93 5.52
N PRO A 339 -28.41 9.72 5.28
CA PRO A 339 -27.89 9.35 3.96
C PRO A 339 -28.90 9.51 2.81
N GLU A 340 -30.20 9.36 3.09
CA GLU A 340 -31.28 9.52 2.11
C GLU A 340 -31.35 10.94 1.52
N THR A 341 -30.85 11.97 2.21
CA THR A 341 -30.80 13.32 1.66
C THR A 341 -29.72 13.43 0.58
N LEU A 342 -28.62 12.69 0.74
CA LEU A 342 -27.50 12.66 -0.21
C LEU A 342 -27.88 11.89 -1.47
N LYS A 343 -28.58 10.74 -1.33
CA LYS A 343 -29.12 9.96 -2.47
C LYS A 343 -30.10 10.74 -3.36
N GLN A 344 -30.63 11.85 -2.87
CA GLN A 344 -31.55 12.71 -3.60
C GLN A 344 -30.84 13.86 -4.34
N ALA A 345 -29.54 14.03 -4.18
CA ALA A 345 -28.76 14.92 -5.05
C ALA A 345 -28.59 14.26 -6.43
N LYS A 346 -28.71 15.05 -7.49
CA LYS A 346 -28.44 14.62 -8.87
C LYS A 346 -27.15 15.21 -9.45
N ARG A 347 -26.66 16.28 -8.83
CA ARG A 347 -25.47 17.05 -9.18
C ARG A 347 -24.88 17.63 -7.89
N THR A 348 -23.60 17.98 -7.91
CA THR A 348 -22.95 18.62 -6.76
C THR A 348 -23.46 20.06 -6.53
N PRO A 349 -23.35 20.57 -5.29
CA PRO A 349 -23.25 21.99 -4.98
C PRO A 349 -22.45 22.82 -6.01
N ASP A 350 -21.22 22.44 -6.34
CA ASP A 350 -20.37 23.22 -7.26
C ASP A 350 -20.99 23.31 -8.67
N TYR A 351 -21.51 22.19 -9.20
CA TYR A 351 -22.22 22.19 -10.49
C TYR A 351 -23.40 23.17 -10.47
N MET A 352 -24.21 23.15 -9.42
CA MET A 352 -25.36 24.05 -9.29
C MET A 352 -24.92 25.51 -9.16
N ALA A 353 -23.89 25.78 -8.37
CA ALA A 353 -23.33 27.11 -8.18
C ALA A 353 -22.77 27.69 -9.49
N ALA A 354 -22.07 26.87 -10.27
CA ALA A 354 -21.55 27.24 -11.59
C ALA A 354 -22.67 27.64 -12.56
N GLN A 355 -23.85 27.01 -12.51
CA GLN A 355 -24.99 27.43 -13.32
C GLN A 355 -25.57 28.77 -12.83
N ILE A 356 -25.75 28.91 -11.51
CA ILE A 356 -26.37 30.09 -10.89
C ILE A 356 -25.51 31.34 -11.10
N VAL A 357 -24.20 31.25 -10.88
CA VAL A 357 -23.28 32.39 -11.06
C VAL A 357 -23.26 32.85 -12.53
N ASN A 358 -23.55 31.95 -13.48
CA ASN A 358 -23.68 32.24 -14.90
C ASN A 358 -25.11 32.68 -15.31
N GLY A 359 -25.99 32.96 -14.34
CA GLY A 359 -27.29 33.59 -14.55
C GLY A 359 -28.48 32.64 -14.62
N ALA A 360 -28.31 31.36 -14.28
CA ALA A 360 -29.45 30.45 -14.11
C ALA A 360 -30.34 30.87 -12.92
N ASP A 361 -31.64 30.56 -12.99
CA ASP A 361 -32.57 30.85 -11.89
C ASP A 361 -32.29 29.92 -10.70
N VAL A 362 -32.03 30.50 -9.53
CA VAL A 362 -31.67 29.76 -8.31
C VAL A 362 -32.69 28.67 -7.96
N GLU A 363 -33.98 29.00 -7.94
CA GLU A 363 -35.00 28.06 -7.48
C GLU A 363 -35.23 26.93 -8.47
N ALA A 364 -35.21 27.24 -9.77
CA ALA A 364 -35.25 26.25 -10.83
C ALA A 364 -34.05 25.31 -10.78
N THR A 365 -32.82 25.86 -10.70
CA THR A 365 -31.59 25.05 -10.63
C THR A 365 -31.58 24.12 -9.42
N LEU A 366 -31.94 24.62 -8.24
CA LEU A 366 -32.00 23.79 -7.04
C LEU A 366 -33.07 22.70 -7.16
N THR A 367 -34.27 23.03 -7.64
CA THR A 367 -35.39 22.07 -7.75
C THR A 367 -35.15 21.00 -8.81
N GLU A 368 -34.40 21.33 -9.87
CA GLU A 368 -34.03 20.38 -10.91
C GLU A 368 -33.04 19.32 -10.39
N ASN A 369 -32.09 19.75 -9.55
CA ASN A 369 -30.94 18.95 -9.12
C ASN A 369 -31.09 18.34 -7.71
N ILE A 370 -32.05 18.80 -6.91
CA ILE A 370 -32.30 18.29 -5.55
C ILE A 370 -33.68 17.61 -5.50
N GLY A 371 -33.69 16.31 -5.18
CA GLY A 371 -34.87 15.46 -5.18
C GLY A 371 -35.82 15.64 -3.99
N PHE A 372 -35.35 16.23 -2.89
CA PHE A 372 -36.20 16.54 -1.74
C PHE A 372 -36.78 17.95 -1.83
N LYS A 373 -37.94 18.15 -1.20
CA LYS A 373 -38.57 19.46 -1.13
C LYS A 373 -37.77 20.42 -0.24
N LEU A 374 -37.20 21.44 -0.87
CA LEU A 374 -36.56 22.57 -0.19
C LEU A 374 -37.59 23.47 0.50
N THR A 375 -37.18 24.07 1.61
CA THR A 375 -37.93 25.11 2.31
C THR A 375 -37.69 26.47 1.67
N ALA A 376 -38.58 27.42 1.94
CA ALA A 376 -38.40 28.79 1.49
C ALA A 376 -37.13 29.43 2.07
N GLU A 377 -36.73 29.07 3.29
CA GLU A 377 -35.52 29.58 3.95
C GLU A 377 -34.24 29.07 3.27
N GLU A 378 -34.20 27.78 2.89
CA GLU A 378 -33.05 27.20 2.17
C GLU A 378 -32.91 27.78 0.75
N ILE A 379 -34.01 27.95 0.03
CA ILE A 379 -33.97 28.61 -1.29
C ILE A 379 -33.51 30.06 -1.13
N GLN A 380 -34.01 30.75 -0.11
CA GLN A 380 -33.65 32.15 0.14
C GLN A 380 -32.18 32.29 0.52
N SER A 381 -31.58 31.37 1.29
CA SER A 381 -30.16 31.46 1.64
C SER A 381 -29.25 31.40 0.41
N VAL A 382 -29.60 30.59 -0.60
CA VAL A 382 -28.85 30.54 -1.87
C VAL A 382 -29.11 31.78 -2.72
N LYS A 383 -30.36 32.30 -2.75
CA LYS A 383 -30.68 33.57 -3.43
C LYS A 383 -29.90 34.74 -2.82
N ASP A 384 -29.78 34.78 -1.51
CA ASP A 384 -29.03 35.81 -0.79
C ASP A 384 -27.53 35.73 -1.12
N ALA A 385 -26.96 34.52 -1.16
CA ALA A 385 -25.57 34.30 -1.57
C ALA A 385 -25.34 34.76 -3.02
N ALA A 386 -26.22 34.39 -3.96
CA ALA A 386 -26.12 34.77 -5.36
C ALA A 386 -26.34 36.28 -5.60
N ALA A 387 -27.09 36.96 -4.75
CA ALA A 387 -27.36 38.40 -4.84
C ALA A 387 -26.36 39.28 -4.07
N ALA A 388 -25.44 38.67 -3.30
CA ALA A 388 -24.46 39.40 -2.52
C ALA A 388 -23.51 40.21 -3.43
N GLU A 389 -23.07 41.37 -2.95
CA GLU A 389 -22.05 42.16 -3.65
C GLU A 389 -20.74 41.35 -3.71
N GLY A 390 -20.27 41.06 -4.92
CA GLY A 390 -19.10 40.21 -5.13
C GLY A 390 -19.36 38.70 -5.04
N ALA A 391 -20.62 38.26 -5.19
CA ALA A 391 -20.97 36.84 -5.25
C ALA A 391 -20.07 36.06 -6.23
N THR A 392 -19.56 34.93 -5.76
CA THR A 392 -18.73 33.98 -6.53
C THR A 392 -19.42 32.63 -6.57
N SER A 393 -18.95 31.73 -7.46
CA SER A 393 -19.37 30.32 -7.46
C SER A 393 -19.22 29.74 -6.05
N VAL A 394 -18.05 29.92 -5.43
CA VAL A 394 -17.74 29.45 -4.06
C VAL A 394 -18.78 29.91 -3.03
N SER A 395 -19.16 31.18 -3.00
CA SER A 395 -20.13 31.65 -2.00
C SER A 395 -21.54 31.07 -2.18
N ILE A 396 -21.90 30.73 -3.43
CA ILE A 396 -23.20 30.11 -3.76
C ILE A 396 -23.14 28.61 -3.42
N ASP A 397 -22.03 27.98 -3.76
CA ASP A 397 -21.69 26.60 -3.45
C ASP A 397 -21.75 26.33 -1.94
N ASP A 398 -21.01 27.09 -1.12
CA ASP A 398 -21.06 27.06 0.36
C ASP A 398 -22.51 27.09 0.91
N ALA A 399 -23.37 27.89 0.27
CA ALA A 399 -24.77 28.04 0.69
C ALA A 399 -25.61 26.80 0.37
N ILE A 400 -25.29 26.08 -0.72
CA ILE A 400 -25.94 24.84 -1.13
C ILE A 400 -25.41 23.67 -0.29
N GLU A 401 -24.09 23.55 -0.10
CA GLU A 401 -23.46 22.55 0.77
C GLU A 401 -24.07 22.58 2.17
N LYS A 402 -24.23 23.78 2.74
CA LYS A 402 -24.84 23.95 4.06
C LYS A 402 -26.24 23.36 4.16
N ILE A 403 -27.02 23.36 3.07
CA ILE A 403 -28.33 22.70 3.04
C ILE A 403 -28.14 21.19 3.20
N PHE A 404 -27.25 20.59 2.42
CA PHE A 404 -26.95 19.17 2.51
C PHE A 404 -26.36 18.78 3.86
N ASP A 405 -25.44 19.55 4.42
CA ASP A 405 -24.87 19.31 5.75
C ASP A 405 -25.93 19.32 6.85
N LEU A 406 -26.79 20.35 6.88
CA LEU A 406 -27.84 20.47 7.88
C LEU A 406 -28.87 19.35 7.74
N ARG A 407 -29.23 18.99 6.51
CA ARG A 407 -30.22 17.94 6.23
C ARG A 407 -29.68 16.55 6.50
N SER A 408 -28.41 16.31 6.15
CA SER A 408 -27.74 15.03 6.35
C SER A 408 -27.25 14.86 7.78
N GLY A 409 -27.10 15.93 8.55
CA GLY A 409 -26.47 15.88 9.86
C GLY A 409 -24.95 15.74 9.78
N THR A 410 -24.33 16.18 8.68
CA THR A 410 -22.88 16.22 8.49
C THR A 410 -22.30 17.49 9.13
N ALA A 411 -21.12 17.36 9.72
CA ALA A 411 -20.33 18.48 10.20
C ALA A 411 -18.88 18.35 9.73
N TRP A 412 -18.22 19.49 9.69
CA TRP A 412 -16.84 19.65 9.26
C TRP A 412 -16.10 20.53 10.26
N THR A 413 -14.78 20.37 10.34
CA THR A 413 -13.96 21.13 11.29
C THR A 413 -12.93 22.03 10.63
N THR A 414 -12.59 21.77 9.38
CA THR A 414 -11.58 22.48 8.60
C THR A 414 -11.87 22.29 7.11
N GLY A 415 -11.32 23.12 6.24
CA GLY A 415 -11.24 22.86 4.80
C GLY A 415 -9.85 22.37 4.40
N GLY A 416 -9.16 21.66 5.30
CA GLY A 416 -7.80 21.15 5.13
C GLY A 416 -7.69 19.70 5.60
N HIS A 417 -6.48 19.16 5.62
CA HIS A 417 -6.27 17.78 6.08
C HIS A 417 -6.35 17.65 7.61
N THR A 418 -6.53 16.42 8.08
CA THR A 418 -6.52 16.05 9.50
C THR A 418 -5.60 14.84 9.76
N GLY A 419 -5.11 14.72 11.00
CA GLY A 419 -3.97 13.86 11.34
C GLY A 419 -4.31 12.49 11.91
N GLU A 420 -5.55 12.00 11.76
CA GLU A 420 -5.92 10.66 12.19
C GLU A 420 -5.23 9.57 11.36
N ASP A 421 -5.00 8.41 11.98
CA ASP A 421 -4.59 7.20 11.26
C ASP A 421 -5.71 6.79 10.27
N VAL A 422 -5.31 6.30 9.10
CA VAL A 422 -6.22 5.89 8.01
C VAL A 422 -6.33 4.38 7.92
N ILE A 423 -7.36 3.88 7.21
CA ILE A 423 -7.64 2.45 7.12
C ILE A 423 -6.78 1.79 6.05
N VAL A 424 -6.29 0.58 6.32
CA VAL A 424 -5.62 -0.28 5.34
C VAL A 424 -6.44 -1.53 5.06
N TYR A 425 -6.72 -1.76 3.79
CA TYR A 425 -7.29 -2.98 3.24
C TYR A 425 -6.25 -3.71 2.41
N ALA A 426 -6.26 -5.05 2.44
CA ALA A 426 -5.35 -5.83 1.60
C ALA A 426 -5.94 -7.18 1.21
N TYR A 427 -5.57 -7.65 0.01
CA TYR A 427 -5.96 -8.96 -0.51
C TYR A 427 -4.84 -9.57 -1.35
N GLY A 428 -4.76 -10.90 -1.37
CA GLY A 428 -3.77 -11.64 -2.16
C GLY A 428 -2.60 -12.17 -1.34
N PRO A 429 -1.58 -12.76 -2.00
CA PRO A 429 -0.42 -13.32 -1.32
C PRO A 429 0.31 -12.25 -0.52
N GLN A 430 0.79 -12.61 0.67
CA GLN A 430 1.48 -11.71 1.60
C GLN A 430 0.67 -10.50 2.13
N SER A 431 -0.65 -10.44 1.91
CA SER A 431 -1.52 -9.36 2.45
C SER A 431 -1.45 -9.18 3.97
N GLN A 432 -1.05 -10.21 4.73
CA GLN A 432 -0.84 -10.11 6.17
C GLN A 432 0.29 -9.16 6.59
N LEU A 433 1.19 -8.76 5.67
CA LEU A 433 2.23 -7.76 5.93
C LEU A 433 1.65 -6.39 6.30
N PHE A 434 0.43 -6.10 5.83
CA PHE A 434 -0.25 -4.83 6.03
C PHE A 434 -1.21 -4.84 7.23
N ALA A 435 -1.20 -5.92 8.02
CA ALA A 435 -2.12 -6.10 9.14
C ALA A 435 -1.65 -5.38 10.42
N GLY A 436 -2.61 -4.88 11.19
CA GLY A 436 -2.34 -4.17 12.44
C GLY A 436 -2.07 -2.68 12.23
N LYS A 437 -1.19 -2.10 13.05
CA LYS A 437 -0.80 -0.69 12.91
C LYS A 437 0.54 -0.61 12.18
N ILE A 438 0.55 0.05 11.02
CA ILE A 438 1.76 0.32 10.24
C ILE A 438 1.99 1.82 10.08
N ASP A 439 3.17 2.22 9.62
CA ASP A 439 3.43 3.57 9.13
C ASP A 439 3.27 3.63 7.60
N ASN A 440 2.91 4.79 7.03
CA ASN A 440 2.77 4.91 5.57
C ASN A 440 4.06 4.57 4.79
N THR A 441 5.23 4.69 5.43
CA THR A 441 6.50 4.22 4.83
C THR A 441 6.60 2.71 4.71
N ASP A 442 5.85 1.96 5.50
CA ASP A 442 5.88 0.49 5.45
C ASP A 442 5.19 -0.05 4.20
N VAL A 443 4.28 0.70 3.58
CA VAL A 443 3.71 0.36 2.26
C VAL A 443 4.83 0.24 1.23
N GLY A 444 5.63 1.30 1.07
CA GLY A 444 6.75 1.30 0.13
C GLY A 444 7.79 0.24 0.46
N LYS A 445 8.21 0.13 1.73
CA LYS A 445 9.20 -0.88 2.16
C LYS A 445 8.74 -2.30 1.88
N HIS A 446 7.48 -2.62 2.15
CA HIS A 446 6.94 -3.96 1.89
C HIS A 446 6.88 -4.26 0.40
N VAL A 447 6.46 -3.29 -0.43
CA VAL A 447 6.44 -3.47 -1.88
C VAL A 447 7.86 -3.63 -2.45
N PHE A 448 8.84 -2.82 -2.02
CA PHE A 448 10.24 -3.02 -2.40
C PHE A 448 10.75 -4.43 -2.06
N ASN A 449 10.52 -4.89 -0.83
CA ASN A 449 10.93 -6.23 -0.42
C ASN A 449 10.29 -7.32 -1.30
N ILE A 450 9.01 -7.17 -1.66
CA ILE A 450 8.31 -8.10 -2.55
C ILE A 450 8.95 -8.10 -3.95
N LEU A 451 9.27 -6.93 -4.50
CA LEU A 451 9.94 -6.83 -5.81
C LEU A 451 11.35 -7.47 -5.78
N GLU A 452 12.14 -7.21 -4.74
CA GLU A 452 13.47 -7.81 -4.56
C GLU A 452 13.43 -9.35 -4.39
N GLU A 453 12.44 -9.87 -3.64
CA GLU A 453 12.22 -11.30 -3.46
C GLU A 453 11.88 -11.99 -4.78
N ASN A 454 11.01 -11.39 -5.59
CA ASN A 454 10.64 -11.90 -6.92
C ASN A 454 11.84 -11.93 -7.87
N LYS A 455 12.67 -10.87 -7.88
CA LYS A 455 13.89 -10.83 -8.69
C LYS A 455 14.84 -11.95 -8.31
N THR A 456 15.09 -12.12 -7.02
CA THR A 456 15.97 -13.20 -6.51
C THR A 456 15.42 -14.57 -6.91
N ALA A 457 14.11 -14.79 -6.78
CA ALA A 457 13.48 -16.05 -7.17
C ALA A 457 13.56 -16.32 -8.69
N ASN A 458 13.46 -15.29 -9.52
CA ASN A 458 13.60 -15.41 -10.97
C ASN A 458 15.05 -15.64 -11.40
N ASP A 459 16.02 -15.00 -10.74
CA ASP A 459 17.44 -15.24 -10.97
C ASP A 459 17.85 -16.66 -10.55
N ASP A 460 17.37 -17.13 -9.39
CA ASP A 460 17.56 -18.52 -8.94
C ASP A 460 16.96 -19.54 -9.94
N LYS A 461 15.78 -19.27 -10.52
CA LYS A 461 15.18 -20.11 -11.57
C LYS A 461 16.00 -20.07 -12.89
N LYS A 462 16.62 -18.93 -13.22
CA LYS A 462 17.50 -18.79 -14.40
C LYS A 462 18.85 -19.50 -14.17
N GLU A 463 19.38 -19.47 -12.94
CA GLU A 463 20.59 -20.18 -12.54
C GLU A 463 20.39 -21.69 -12.36
N GLU A 464 19.22 -22.16 -11.91
CA GLU A 464 18.89 -23.60 -11.87
C GLU A 464 18.93 -24.25 -13.27
N ASN A 465 18.72 -23.46 -14.33
CA ASN A 465 18.87 -23.90 -15.73
C ASN A 465 20.33 -23.90 -16.23
N ASN A 466 21.27 -23.32 -15.47
CA ASN A 466 22.71 -23.30 -15.76
C ASN A 466 23.48 -23.91 -14.59
N GLY A 467 23.59 -25.23 -14.60
CA GLY A 467 24.03 -26.05 -13.47
C GLY A 467 25.22 -25.57 -12.63
N ASN A 468 24.96 -25.63 -11.32
CA ASN A 468 25.82 -25.71 -10.14
C ASN A 468 26.24 -24.42 -9.41
N GLU A 469 25.86 -24.41 -8.12
CA GLU A 469 26.19 -23.51 -7.01
C GLU A 469 25.20 -22.34 -6.78
N THR A 470 24.06 -22.64 -6.15
CA THR A 470 23.08 -21.63 -5.71
C THR A 470 23.49 -20.96 -4.39
N GLU A 471 23.60 -19.63 -4.41
CA GLU A 471 23.87 -18.79 -3.23
C GLU A 471 22.52 -18.44 -2.56
N GLN A 472 21.92 -19.39 -1.84
CA GLN A 472 20.62 -19.16 -1.17
C GLN A 472 20.71 -18.11 -0.06
N LYS A 473 19.84 -17.08 -0.10
CA LYS A 473 19.72 -16.06 0.97
C LYS A 473 19.12 -16.68 2.24
N ILE A 474 19.98 -16.94 3.23
CA ILE A 474 19.66 -17.50 4.54
C ILE A 474 19.64 -16.37 5.58
N GLY A 475 18.50 -16.14 6.24
CA GLY A 475 18.40 -15.16 7.32
C GLY A 475 19.03 -15.68 8.62
N ILE A 476 19.83 -14.86 9.29
CA ILE A 476 20.50 -15.22 10.54
C ILE A 476 19.95 -14.38 11.69
N PHE A 477 19.36 -15.05 12.67
CA PHE A 477 18.79 -14.45 13.86
C PHE A 477 19.67 -14.75 15.05
N ILE A 478 20.24 -13.72 15.68
CA ILE A 478 21.02 -13.86 16.91
C ILE A 478 20.18 -13.30 18.05
N ASN A 479 19.84 -14.13 19.03
CA ASN A 479 18.97 -13.78 20.17
C ASN A 479 17.64 -13.14 19.74
N GLY A 480 17.06 -13.62 18.64
CA GLY A 480 15.77 -13.16 18.12
C GLY A 480 15.80 -11.89 17.25
N GLN A 481 16.98 -11.27 17.08
CA GLN A 481 17.13 -10.13 16.17
C GLN A 481 17.69 -10.60 14.83
N LEU A 482 17.03 -10.20 13.73
CA LEU A 482 17.55 -10.41 12.38
C LEU A 482 18.85 -9.62 12.24
N LYS A 483 19.93 -10.31 11.89
CA LYS A 483 21.21 -9.70 11.59
C LYS A 483 21.34 -9.64 10.09
N ILE A 484 21.38 -8.42 9.56
CA ILE A 484 21.83 -8.19 8.19
C ILE A 484 23.31 -8.50 8.18
N VAL A 485 23.62 -9.71 7.78
CA VAL A 485 25.01 -10.07 7.50
C VAL A 485 25.25 -9.62 6.08
N ASN A 486 26.13 -8.64 5.89
CA ASN A 486 26.56 -8.16 4.56
C ASN A 486 27.08 -9.30 3.65
N ASP A 487 27.32 -10.47 4.24
CA ASP A 487 27.90 -11.66 3.65
C ASP A 487 26.96 -12.84 3.90
N HIS A 488 26.36 -13.38 2.84
CA HIS A 488 25.35 -14.43 2.97
C HIS A 488 25.96 -15.79 3.32
N PRO A 489 25.26 -16.63 4.11
CA PRO A 489 25.57 -18.06 4.22
C PRO A 489 25.52 -18.76 2.86
N MET A 490 26.23 -19.88 2.71
CA MET A 490 26.18 -20.69 1.49
C MET A 490 25.92 -22.16 1.79
N ILE A 491 25.25 -22.86 0.89
CA ILE A 491 25.09 -24.31 0.98
C ILE A 491 26.04 -24.96 -0.04
N LYS A 492 27.00 -25.75 0.44
CA LYS A 492 27.93 -26.50 -0.40
C LYS A 492 27.88 -27.98 -0.04
N HIS A 493 27.60 -28.84 -1.02
CA HIS A 493 27.43 -30.29 -0.83
C HIS A 493 26.46 -30.66 0.31
N GLY A 494 25.34 -29.93 0.44
CA GLY A 494 24.34 -30.16 1.48
C GLY A 494 24.75 -29.68 2.88
N ARG A 495 25.73 -28.78 2.99
CA ARG A 495 26.22 -28.22 4.25
C ARG A 495 26.19 -26.71 4.23
N THR A 496 25.66 -26.12 5.29
CA THR A 496 25.60 -24.67 5.46
C THR A 496 26.93 -24.14 6.00
N LEU A 497 27.57 -23.27 5.26
CA LEU A 497 28.78 -22.56 5.63
C LEU A 497 28.46 -21.08 5.93
N LEU A 498 29.10 -20.55 6.96
CA LEU A 498 28.89 -19.20 7.46
C LEU A 498 30.17 -18.36 7.46
N PRO A 499 30.09 -17.05 7.18
CA PRO A 499 31.23 -16.16 7.26
C PRO A 499 31.70 -16.04 8.71
N VAL A 500 32.96 -16.44 8.99
CA VAL A 500 33.46 -16.52 10.36
C VAL A 500 33.37 -15.17 11.07
N ARG A 501 33.87 -14.11 10.44
CA ARG A 501 33.99 -12.79 11.06
C ARG A 501 32.63 -12.26 11.49
N SER A 502 31.69 -12.22 10.56
CA SER A 502 30.39 -11.59 10.74
C SER A 502 29.53 -12.28 11.79
N ILE A 503 29.72 -13.59 12.00
CA ILE A 503 29.00 -14.31 13.06
C ILE A 503 29.71 -14.18 14.40
N PHE A 504 31.02 -14.39 14.45
CA PHE A 504 31.74 -14.47 15.72
C PHE A 504 31.92 -13.11 16.38
N GLU A 505 32.07 -12.03 15.61
CA GLU A 505 32.11 -10.66 16.14
C GLU A 505 30.76 -10.23 16.74
N GLU A 506 29.64 -10.58 16.10
CA GLU A 506 28.29 -10.36 16.66
C GLU A 506 28.04 -11.18 17.93
N LEU A 507 28.70 -12.34 18.07
CA LEU A 507 28.69 -13.15 19.28
C LEU A 507 29.72 -12.68 20.33
N GLY A 508 30.32 -11.49 20.14
CA GLY A 508 31.23 -10.86 21.10
C GLY A 508 32.67 -11.40 21.07
N SER A 509 33.08 -12.08 20.00
CA SER A 509 34.44 -12.63 19.84
C SER A 509 35.34 -11.68 19.05
N THR A 510 36.66 -11.79 19.20
CA THR A 510 37.62 -11.20 18.26
C THR A 510 38.07 -12.23 17.23
N VAL A 511 38.21 -11.82 15.97
CA VAL A 511 38.58 -12.70 14.85
C VAL A 511 39.81 -12.18 14.12
N GLU A 512 40.90 -12.93 14.18
CA GLU A 512 42.17 -12.63 13.52
C GLU A 512 42.46 -13.62 12.39
N TRP A 513 43.06 -13.12 11.31
CA TRP A 513 43.47 -13.90 10.14
C TRP A 513 44.98 -13.82 9.95
N ASP A 514 45.65 -14.98 9.92
CA ASP A 514 47.06 -15.10 9.55
C ASP A 514 47.18 -15.62 8.10
N GLN A 515 47.56 -14.70 7.21
CA GLN A 515 47.76 -14.98 5.79
C GLN A 515 48.87 -16.01 5.53
N SER A 516 49.91 -16.06 6.35
CA SER A 516 51.09 -16.92 6.11
C SER A 516 50.78 -18.40 6.39
N THR A 517 49.90 -18.65 7.35
CA THR A 517 49.51 -20.01 7.77
C THR A 517 48.11 -20.40 7.30
N GLN A 518 47.36 -19.46 6.70
CA GLN A 518 45.94 -19.58 6.36
C GLN A 518 45.08 -20.00 7.54
N THR A 519 45.32 -19.34 8.68
CA THR A 519 44.72 -19.69 9.95
C THR A 519 43.81 -18.56 10.44
N VAL A 520 42.60 -18.91 10.85
CA VAL A 520 41.71 -18.03 11.60
C VAL A 520 41.86 -18.33 13.09
N THR A 521 42.09 -17.29 13.89
CA THR A 521 42.07 -17.37 15.35
C THR A 521 40.88 -16.59 15.87
N ILE A 522 40.08 -17.22 16.73
CA ILE A 522 38.88 -16.62 17.32
C ILE A 522 39.06 -16.64 18.83
N VAL A 523 38.87 -15.51 19.50
CA VAL A 523 38.95 -15.41 20.96
C VAL A 523 37.62 -14.91 21.53
N ASN A 524 37.05 -15.66 22.45
CA ASN A 524 35.85 -15.27 23.19
C ASN A 524 36.02 -15.65 24.67
N GLY A 525 36.27 -14.64 25.51
CA GLY A 525 36.66 -14.85 26.92
C GLY A 525 37.91 -15.75 27.05
N ASP A 526 37.80 -16.82 27.84
CA ASP A 526 38.87 -17.82 28.04
C ASP A 526 38.92 -18.90 26.95
N THR A 527 38.13 -18.76 25.88
CA THR A 527 38.10 -19.72 24.77
C THR A 527 38.88 -19.17 23.57
N THR A 528 39.91 -19.89 23.14
CA THR A 528 40.62 -19.67 21.89
C THR A 528 40.35 -20.81 20.92
N LEU A 529 39.87 -20.46 19.73
CA LEU A 529 39.67 -21.37 18.63
C LEU A 529 40.68 -21.06 17.53
N THR A 530 41.26 -22.11 16.94
CA THR A 530 42.18 -21.97 15.81
C THR A 530 41.75 -22.91 14.70
N LEU A 531 41.48 -22.35 13.52
CA LEU A 531 41.02 -23.08 12.34
C LEU A 531 41.98 -22.82 11.19
N LYS A 532 42.39 -23.89 10.51
CA LYS A 532 43.18 -23.76 9.27
C LYS A 532 42.29 -24.05 8.07
N VAL A 533 42.39 -23.21 7.03
CA VAL A 533 41.69 -23.44 5.76
C VAL A 533 42.10 -24.78 5.15
N ASN A 534 41.15 -25.49 4.54
CA ASN A 534 41.31 -26.84 3.97
C ASN A 534 41.75 -27.91 5.01
N SER A 535 41.45 -27.70 6.29
CA SER A 535 41.71 -28.66 7.37
C SER A 535 40.42 -28.96 8.13
N LYS A 536 40.07 -30.24 8.24
CA LYS A 536 38.97 -30.70 9.10
C LYS A 536 39.32 -30.73 10.58
N VAL A 537 40.49 -30.22 10.97
CA VAL A 537 40.91 -30.18 12.37
C VAL A 537 40.97 -28.72 12.82
N ALA A 538 40.17 -28.40 13.82
CA ALA A 538 40.23 -27.17 14.60
C ALA A 538 40.84 -27.45 15.98
N MET A 539 41.35 -26.40 16.61
CA MET A 539 41.83 -26.44 17.99
C MET A 539 40.92 -25.58 18.87
N LYS A 540 40.50 -26.11 20.02
CA LYS A 540 39.82 -25.35 21.08
C LYS A 540 40.68 -25.44 22.34
N ASN A 541 41.24 -24.33 22.82
CA ASN A 541 42.13 -24.29 23.98
C ASN A 541 43.24 -25.36 23.92
N ASN A 542 43.88 -25.52 22.75
CA ASN A 542 44.89 -26.54 22.44
C ASN A 542 44.41 -28.01 22.43
N ALA A 543 43.11 -28.29 22.56
CA ALA A 543 42.53 -29.60 22.29
C ALA A 543 42.04 -29.70 20.84
N LYS A 544 42.27 -30.85 20.19
CA LYS A 544 41.80 -31.10 18.81
C LYS A 544 40.29 -31.33 18.77
N MET A 545 39.66 -30.77 17.75
CA MET A 545 38.25 -30.94 17.40
C MET A 545 38.15 -31.25 15.90
N GLU A 546 37.34 -32.24 15.53
CA GLU A 546 37.05 -32.53 14.12
C GLU A 546 35.87 -31.69 13.63
N LEU A 547 35.98 -31.18 12.41
CA LEU A 547 34.95 -30.42 11.71
C LEU A 547 34.24 -31.32 10.71
N GLU A 548 32.92 -31.13 10.57
CA GLU A 548 32.13 -31.86 9.58
C GLU A 548 32.52 -31.49 8.14
N ALA A 549 32.95 -30.25 7.90
CA ALA A 549 33.59 -29.79 6.67
C ALA A 549 34.79 -28.90 6.99
N ASP A 550 35.74 -28.84 6.06
CA ASP A 550 36.89 -27.95 6.12
C ASP A 550 36.46 -26.48 5.96
N PRO A 551 37.10 -25.54 6.68
CA PRO A 551 36.94 -24.13 6.41
C PRO A 551 37.49 -23.79 5.03
N GLU A 552 36.77 -22.96 4.28
CA GLU A 552 37.15 -22.58 2.92
C GLU A 552 37.22 -21.06 2.78
N VAL A 553 37.95 -20.57 1.76
CA VAL A 553 37.94 -19.15 1.40
C VAL A 553 37.09 -18.98 0.15
N VAL A 554 35.98 -18.27 0.28
CA VAL A 554 35.05 -17.97 -0.81
C VAL A 554 34.94 -16.46 -0.95
N LYS A 555 35.19 -15.93 -2.15
CA LYS A 555 35.19 -14.47 -2.43
C LYS A 555 36.00 -13.65 -1.40
N GLY A 556 37.14 -14.18 -0.95
CA GLY A 556 38.05 -13.51 0.00
C GLY A 556 37.66 -13.63 1.48
N LYS A 557 36.62 -14.42 1.82
CA LYS A 557 36.12 -14.59 3.18
C LYS A 557 36.26 -16.03 3.64
N THR A 558 36.63 -16.24 4.90
CA THR A 558 36.68 -17.59 5.47
C THR A 558 35.27 -18.02 5.89
N MET A 559 34.84 -19.15 5.35
CA MET A 559 33.54 -19.77 5.59
C MET A 559 33.74 -21.03 6.44
N ILE A 560 32.88 -21.25 7.44
CA ILE A 560 32.96 -22.41 8.36
C ILE A 560 31.61 -23.11 8.53
N PRO A 561 31.59 -24.41 8.89
CA PRO A 561 30.35 -25.15 9.08
C PRO A 561 29.48 -24.59 10.21
N LEU A 562 28.17 -24.49 9.96
CA LEU A 562 27.17 -24.03 10.94
C LEU A 562 27.27 -24.73 12.30
N ARG A 563 27.46 -26.06 12.31
CA ARG A 563 27.51 -26.85 13.54
C ARG A 563 28.69 -26.48 14.44
N PHE A 564 29.81 -26.04 13.84
CA PHE A 564 31.00 -25.66 14.60
C PHE A 564 30.72 -24.48 15.53
N ILE A 565 29.85 -23.55 15.14
CA ILE A 565 29.52 -22.36 15.95
C ILE A 565 28.86 -22.75 17.28
N ALA A 566 27.92 -23.71 17.22
CA ALA A 566 27.23 -24.25 18.39
C ALA A 566 28.20 -24.95 19.37
N GLU A 567 29.08 -25.79 18.82
CA GLU A 567 30.01 -26.62 19.61
C GLU A 567 31.16 -25.80 20.21
N ALA A 568 31.57 -24.74 19.52
CA ALA A 568 32.73 -23.95 19.90
C ALA A 568 32.41 -22.95 21.03
N LEU A 569 31.27 -22.26 20.96
CA LEU A 569 30.88 -21.18 21.90
C LEU A 569 29.78 -21.56 22.90
N GLY A 570 29.19 -22.76 22.78
CA GLY A 570 28.11 -23.20 23.67
C GLY A 570 26.75 -22.54 23.40
N ALA A 571 26.58 -21.92 22.23
CA ALA A 571 25.32 -21.39 21.74
C ALA A 571 24.39 -22.52 21.25
N GLU A 572 23.08 -22.34 21.37
CA GLU A 572 22.09 -23.18 20.70
C GLU A 572 21.91 -22.68 19.27
N VAL A 573 22.10 -23.56 18.28
CA VAL A 573 21.92 -23.23 16.87
C VAL A 573 20.80 -24.11 16.30
N LYS A 574 19.78 -23.48 15.73
CA LYS A 574 18.67 -24.14 15.04
C LYS A 574 18.62 -23.71 13.59
N TRP A 575 18.51 -24.69 12.71
CA TRP A 575 18.14 -24.49 11.32
C TRP A 575 16.62 -24.68 11.19
N ASP A 576 15.92 -23.68 10.68
CA ASP A 576 14.53 -23.82 10.27
C ASP A 576 14.49 -24.16 8.79
N SER A 577 14.19 -25.43 8.50
CA SER A 577 14.10 -25.92 7.12
C SER A 577 12.89 -25.41 6.35
N LYS A 578 11.94 -24.72 7.00
CA LYS A 578 10.78 -24.11 6.32
C LYS A 578 11.08 -22.70 5.84
N THR A 579 11.85 -21.95 6.60
CA THR A 579 12.20 -20.56 6.29
C THR A 579 13.65 -20.40 5.82
N ASN A 580 14.43 -21.49 5.76
CA ASN A 580 15.87 -21.50 5.52
C ASN A 580 16.63 -20.52 6.42
N ASN A 581 16.17 -20.30 7.66
CA ASN A 581 16.79 -19.37 8.58
C ASN A 581 17.60 -20.10 9.65
N ILE A 582 18.64 -19.42 10.13
CA ILE A 582 19.47 -19.87 11.23
C ILE A 582 19.13 -19.04 12.46
N TYR A 583 18.81 -19.71 13.56
CA TYR A 583 18.60 -19.10 14.86
C TYR A 583 19.74 -19.48 15.78
N ILE A 584 20.49 -18.49 16.25
CA ILE A 584 21.58 -18.64 17.21
C ILE A 584 21.13 -18.00 18.53
N THR A 585 21.09 -18.79 19.59
CA THR A 585 20.76 -18.32 20.94
C THR A 585 21.96 -18.54 21.85
N THR A 586 22.51 -17.46 22.38
CA THR A 586 23.59 -17.50 23.38
C THR A 586 22.99 -17.73 24.77
N LYS A 587 23.68 -18.50 25.63
CA LYS A 587 23.24 -18.75 27.01
C LYS A 587 23.64 -17.64 27.97
#